data_AF-A0A3N5WA24-F1
#
_entry.id   AF-A0A3N5WA24-F1
#
_cell.length_a   1.000
_cell.length_b   1.000
_cell.length_c   1.000
_cell.angle_alpha   90.00
_cell.angle_beta   90.00
_cell.angle_gamma   90.00
#
_symmetry.space_group_name_H-M   'P 1'
#
loop_
_entity.id
_entity.type
_entity.pdbx_description
1 polymer ?
#
loop_
_entity_poly.entity_id
_entity_poly.type
_entity_poly.pdbx_seq_one_letter_code
_entity_poly.pdbx_strand_id
1 'polypeptide(L)'
;MRTRLHYKQILLFLIAVILPSSVLIVLTWRMIGQQEELGEKRRADDRRRLAREIGQKLLVRLEEIKVHEVSAMASGSRTQNSLAYTSPEVVLRGLTNGEQLRLPWEEEQAGDRLGWSRGDTTFLKKIRRAEEEEFARSRFDQADILYRECMEEAQQPTQQAYARLSRARVLVRANRVDEGLAEYRKTLDVDPAIADEGGIPFCLYAAARLLEGGDAYDRIIRLLETELDAPHWLPPVETYLIRDLVETLLQSGPALGASRPAIEACRQRILARVSRQEKALKVQRDFPILAAV
;
A
#
# COMPACT_ATOMS: atom_id res chain seq x y z
N MET A 1 77.94 61.53 -23.37
CA MET A 1 78.32 60.25 -22.71
C MET A 1 77.93 60.11 -21.23
N ARG A 2 77.39 61.14 -20.55
CA ARG A 2 77.00 61.08 -19.11
C ARG A 2 75.59 60.54 -18.80
N THR A 3 74.66 60.55 -19.76
CA THR A 3 73.26 60.11 -19.55
C THR A 3 73.08 58.58 -19.48
N ARG A 4 73.98 57.79 -20.07
CA ARG A 4 73.92 56.32 -20.06
C ARG A 4 74.27 55.69 -18.69
N LEU A 5 75.03 56.37 -17.84
CA LEU A 5 75.39 55.85 -16.51
C LEU A 5 74.26 56.01 -15.49
N HIS A 6 73.57 57.17 -15.49
CA HIS A 6 72.41 57.38 -14.62
C HIS A 6 71.23 56.46 -14.97
N TYR A 7 71.01 56.18 -16.25
CA TYR A 7 69.95 55.26 -16.67
C TYR A 7 70.21 53.83 -16.16
N LYS A 8 71.47 53.37 -16.16
CA LYS A 8 71.85 52.06 -15.61
C LYS A 8 71.71 51.99 -14.08
N GLN A 9 72.02 53.06 -13.36
CA GLN A 9 71.84 53.12 -11.91
C GLN A 9 70.37 53.16 -11.50
N ILE A 10 69.55 53.94 -12.21
CA ILE A 10 68.10 53.96 -12.01
C ILE A 10 67.49 52.59 -12.32
N LEU A 11 67.94 51.93 -13.40
CA LEU A 11 67.47 50.59 -13.76
C LEU A 11 67.84 49.54 -12.70
N LEU A 12 69.07 49.58 -12.16
CA LEU A 12 69.48 48.68 -11.08
C LEU A 12 68.70 48.91 -9.79
N PHE A 13 68.42 50.16 -9.43
CA PHE A 13 67.62 50.50 -8.25
C PHE A 13 66.16 50.07 -8.44
N LEU A 14 65.61 50.28 -9.63
CA LEU A 14 64.26 49.85 -9.99
C LEU A 14 64.12 48.32 -9.92
N ILE A 15 65.10 47.58 -10.44
CA ILE A 15 65.13 46.12 -10.36
C ILE A 15 65.26 45.65 -8.90
N ALA A 16 66.13 46.28 -8.11
CA ALA A 16 66.33 45.92 -6.71
C ALA A 16 65.08 46.12 -5.83
N VAL A 17 64.16 47.00 -6.23
CA VAL A 17 62.88 47.24 -5.53
C VAL A 17 61.73 46.42 -6.12
N ILE A 18 61.59 46.38 -7.45
CA ILE A 18 60.48 45.70 -8.12
C ILE A 18 60.61 44.17 -8.00
N LEU A 19 61.81 43.62 -8.04
CA LEU A 19 62.04 42.18 -7.99
C LEU A 19 61.58 41.55 -6.66
N PRO A 20 61.92 42.09 -5.46
CA PRO A 20 61.36 41.60 -4.21
C PRO A 20 59.83 41.75 -4.10
N SER A 21 59.27 42.87 -4.59
CA SER A 21 57.82 43.09 -4.56
C SER A 21 57.04 42.13 -5.46
N SER A 22 57.56 41.84 -6.65
CA SER A 22 56.96 40.88 -7.58
C SER A 22 57.04 39.44 -7.05
N VAL A 23 58.14 39.06 -6.41
CA VAL A 23 58.27 37.76 -5.72
C VAL A 23 57.24 37.62 -4.60
N LEU A 24 57.01 38.68 -3.81
CA LEU A 24 55.97 38.69 -2.77
C LEU A 24 54.57 38.50 -3.35
N ILE A 25 54.24 39.16 -4.46
CA ILE A 25 52.93 39.03 -5.12
C ILE A 25 52.73 37.61 -5.66
N VAL A 26 53.74 37.00 -6.27
CA VAL A 26 53.63 35.62 -6.77
C VAL A 26 53.47 34.63 -5.61
N LEU A 27 54.17 34.85 -4.50
CA LEU A 27 54.04 34.01 -3.30
C LEU A 27 52.66 34.13 -2.65
N THR A 28 52.11 35.35 -2.51
CA THR A 28 50.76 35.54 -1.95
C THR A 28 49.70 34.91 -2.85
N TRP A 29 49.83 35.03 -4.18
CA TRP A 29 48.87 34.45 -5.10
C TRP A 29 48.90 32.91 -5.09
N ARG A 30 50.10 32.32 -5.02
CA ARG A 30 50.27 30.87 -4.86
C ARG A 30 49.72 30.36 -3.52
N MET A 31 49.89 31.14 -2.46
CA MET A 31 49.37 30.81 -1.13
C MET A 31 47.84 30.87 -1.08
N ILE A 32 47.22 31.85 -1.75
CA ILE A 32 45.75 31.95 -1.86
C ILE A 32 45.18 30.74 -2.61
N GLY A 33 45.77 30.35 -3.75
CA GLY A 33 45.32 29.16 -4.49
C GLY A 33 45.43 27.86 -3.69
N GLN A 34 46.49 27.70 -2.90
CA GLN A 34 46.63 26.54 -2.00
C GLN A 34 45.59 26.56 -0.86
N GLN A 35 45.21 27.73 -0.36
CA GLN A 35 44.17 27.83 0.67
C GLN A 35 42.78 27.52 0.13
N GLU A 36 42.49 27.87 -1.13
CA GLU A 36 41.23 27.50 -1.79
C GLU A 36 41.12 25.99 -1.99
N GLU A 37 42.16 25.32 -2.51
CA GLU A 37 42.17 23.85 -2.66
C GLU A 37 42.02 23.11 -1.32
N LEU A 38 42.69 23.59 -0.27
CA LEU A 38 42.56 23.02 1.07
C LEU A 38 41.16 23.29 1.66
N GLY A 39 40.57 24.45 1.40
CA GLY A 39 39.22 24.80 1.81
C GLY A 39 38.16 23.89 1.18
N GLU A 40 38.28 23.61 -0.12
CA GLU A 40 37.39 22.68 -0.82
C GLU A 40 37.54 21.24 -0.32
N LYS A 41 38.77 20.76 -0.12
CA LYS A 41 39.01 19.43 0.46
C LYS A 41 38.43 19.29 1.86
N ARG A 42 38.59 20.30 2.72
CA ARG A 42 37.99 20.30 4.08
C ARG A 42 36.47 20.23 4.02
N ARG A 43 35.82 21.03 3.17
CA ARG A 43 34.36 20.98 2.99
C ARG A 43 33.89 19.61 2.50
N ALA A 44 34.62 18.99 1.57
CA ALA A 44 34.29 17.65 1.08
C ALA A 44 34.45 16.58 2.18
N ASP A 45 35.52 16.65 2.97
CA ASP A 45 35.76 15.73 4.08
C ASP A 45 34.76 15.92 5.23
N ASP A 46 34.40 17.16 5.56
CA ASP A 46 33.38 17.47 6.56
C ASP A 46 32.02 16.93 6.13
N ARG A 47 31.64 17.09 4.86
CA ARG A 47 30.42 16.47 4.29
C ARG A 47 30.45 14.94 4.41
N ARG A 48 31.59 14.30 4.11
CA ARG A 48 31.74 12.83 4.23
C ARG A 48 31.71 12.36 5.68
N ARG A 49 32.23 13.15 6.63
CA ARG A 49 32.16 12.84 8.06
C ARG A 49 30.73 12.94 8.57
N LEU A 50 30.04 14.05 8.25
CA LEU A 50 28.63 14.25 8.60
C LEU A 50 27.74 13.16 8.00
N ALA A 51 27.93 12.80 6.73
CA ALA A 51 27.18 11.72 6.09
C ALA A 51 27.38 10.37 6.80
N ARG A 52 28.61 10.05 7.21
CA ARG A 52 28.90 8.83 7.99
C ARG A 52 28.28 8.86 9.38
N GLU A 53 28.37 9.99 10.08
CA GLU A 53 27.77 10.13 11.41
C GLU A 53 26.24 10.01 11.35
N ILE A 54 25.61 10.65 10.38
CA ILE A 54 24.17 10.52 10.12
C ILE A 54 23.84 9.05 9.79
N GLY A 55 24.60 8.41 8.89
CA GLY A 55 24.39 7.01 8.53
C GLY A 55 24.48 6.07 9.72
N GLN A 56 25.47 6.27 10.61
CA GLN A 56 25.64 5.45 11.80
C GLN A 56 24.49 5.66 12.80
N LYS A 57 24.07 6.91 13.04
CA LYS A 57 22.91 7.20 13.88
C LYS A 57 21.62 6.59 13.33
N LEU A 58 21.41 6.66 12.02
CA LEU A 58 20.27 6.04 11.36
C LEU A 58 20.29 4.52 11.49
N LEU A 59 21.44 3.87 11.31
CA LEU A 59 21.59 2.43 11.49
C LEU A 59 21.23 1.99 12.91
N VAL A 60 21.78 2.66 13.93
CA VAL A 60 21.46 2.36 15.34
C VAL A 60 19.96 2.50 15.58
N ARG A 61 19.35 3.58 15.08
CA ARG A 61 17.91 3.79 15.24
C ARG A 61 17.07 2.73 14.53
N LEU A 62 17.48 2.30 13.33
CA LEU A 62 16.81 1.22 12.59
C LEU A 62 16.94 -0.13 13.31
N GLU A 63 18.08 -0.41 13.94
CA GLU A 63 18.27 -1.61 14.76
C GLU A 63 17.38 -1.60 16.01
N GLU A 64 17.29 -0.46 16.70
CA GLU A 64 16.37 -0.29 17.84
C GLU A 64 14.92 -0.54 17.42
N ILE A 65 14.47 0.09 16.32
CA ILE A 65 13.11 -0.09 15.79
C ILE A 65 12.87 -1.56 15.45
N LYS A 66 13.81 -2.22 14.77
CA LYS A 66 13.71 -3.65 14.43
C LYS A 66 13.51 -4.52 15.67
N VAL A 67 14.35 -4.35 16.70
CA VAL A 67 14.27 -5.15 17.94
C VAL A 67 12.94 -4.90 18.66
N HIS A 68 12.49 -3.65 18.70
CA HIS A 68 11.24 -3.28 19.36
C HIS A 68 10.02 -3.91 18.67
N GLU A 69 9.97 -3.87 17.34
CA GLU A 69 8.89 -4.47 16.56
C GLU A 69 8.88 -6.01 16.65
N VAL A 70 10.05 -6.65 16.55
CA VAL A 70 10.16 -8.11 16.65
C VAL A 70 9.75 -8.60 18.05
N SER A 71 10.17 -7.89 19.10
CA SER A 71 9.77 -8.20 20.47
C SER A 71 8.26 -8.06 20.70
N ALA A 72 7.65 -7.02 20.12
CA ALA A 72 6.20 -6.81 20.18
C ALA A 72 5.41 -7.89 19.42
N MET A 73 5.99 -8.49 18.38
CA MET A 73 5.39 -9.64 17.69
C MET A 73 5.51 -10.93 18.52
N ALA A 74 6.67 -11.19 19.11
CA ALA A 74 6.91 -12.39 19.92
C ALA A 74 6.01 -12.46 21.16
N SER A 75 5.60 -11.32 21.72
CA SER A 75 4.68 -11.25 22.85
C SER A 75 3.21 -11.52 22.47
N GLY A 76 2.90 -11.79 21.20
CA GLY A 76 1.55 -12.07 20.72
C GLY A 76 0.61 -10.86 20.76
N SER A 77 1.12 -9.65 21.00
CA SER A 77 0.30 -8.46 21.24
C SER A 77 -0.39 -7.91 19.98
N ARG A 78 0.01 -8.31 18.76
CA ARG A 78 -0.52 -7.75 17.51
C ARG A 78 -0.58 -8.78 16.38
N THR A 79 -1.61 -8.67 15.54
CA THR A 79 -1.74 -9.46 14.32
C THR A 79 -0.72 -9.02 13.27
N GLN A 80 -0.28 -9.97 12.45
CA GLN A 80 0.71 -9.73 11.39
C GLN A 80 0.19 -8.77 10.32
N ASN A 81 -1.12 -8.80 10.04
CA ASN A 81 -1.77 -7.95 9.05
C ASN A 81 -2.04 -6.50 9.52
N SER A 82 -1.61 -6.10 10.71
CA SER A 82 -1.93 -4.77 11.25
C SER A 82 -1.10 -3.63 10.64
N LEU A 83 -1.75 -2.48 10.41
CA LEU A 83 -1.14 -1.18 10.13
C LEU A 83 -0.75 -0.41 11.40
N ALA A 84 -1.15 -0.89 12.58
CA ALA A 84 -0.73 -0.32 13.84
C ALA A 84 0.65 -0.90 14.20
N TYR A 85 1.69 -0.11 13.96
CA TYR A 85 3.06 -0.40 14.40
C TYR A 85 3.34 0.23 15.75
N THR A 86 4.36 -0.27 16.46
CA THR A 86 4.77 0.30 17.75
C THR A 86 5.63 1.54 17.52
N SER A 87 6.45 1.50 16.48
CA SER A 87 7.26 2.61 16.00
C SER A 87 6.58 3.31 14.81
N PRO A 88 6.35 4.64 14.87
CA PRO A 88 5.68 5.39 13.80
C PRO A 88 6.48 5.45 12.49
N GLU A 89 7.79 5.17 12.55
CA GLU A 89 8.68 5.13 11.39
C GLU A 89 8.48 3.87 10.52
N VAL A 90 7.80 2.85 11.06
CA VAL A 90 7.54 1.59 10.37
C VAL A 90 6.34 1.75 9.44
N VAL A 91 6.54 1.42 8.17
CA VAL A 91 5.49 1.49 7.14
C VAL A 91 4.95 0.12 6.78
N LEU A 92 5.80 -0.91 6.81
CA LEU A 92 5.50 -2.27 6.40
C LEU A 92 6.30 -3.25 7.24
N ARG A 93 5.66 -4.33 7.67
CA ARG A 93 6.32 -5.55 8.16
C ARG A 93 6.02 -6.66 7.16
N GLY A 94 6.94 -7.60 6.96
CA GLY A 94 6.72 -8.76 6.11
C GLY A 94 7.52 -9.93 6.63
N LEU A 95 7.07 -11.15 6.35
CA LEU A 95 7.77 -12.36 6.71
C LEU A 95 8.76 -12.71 5.61
N THR A 96 9.93 -13.19 5.97
CA THR A 96 10.93 -13.64 5.01
C THR A 96 11.05 -15.15 5.08
N ASN A 97 11.04 -15.81 3.90
CA ASN A 97 11.36 -17.22 3.76
C ASN A 97 12.50 -17.33 2.74
N GLY A 98 13.74 -17.30 3.23
CA GLY A 98 14.92 -17.19 2.38
C GLY A 98 14.90 -15.91 1.54
N GLU A 99 14.87 -16.07 0.22
CA GLU A 99 14.87 -14.97 -0.77
C GLU A 99 13.49 -14.39 -1.06
N GLN A 100 12.43 -14.89 -0.41
CA GLN A 100 11.06 -14.41 -0.65
C GLN A 100 10.55 -13.59 0.53
N LEU A 101 10.10 -12.36 0.23
CA LEU A 101 9.30 -11.55 1.14
C LEU A 101 7.82 -11.89 0.94
N ARG A 102 7.15 -12.31 2.01
CA ARG A 102 5.70 -12.49 2.07
C ARG A 102 5.07 -11.27 2.72
N LEU A 103 4.07 -10.71 2.05
CA LEU A 103 3.40 -9.47 2.46
C LEU A 103 2.29 -9.78 3.49
N PRO A 104 1.90 -8.79 4.33
CA PRO A 104 0.96 -8.99 5.44
C PRO A 104 -0.37 -9.64 5.05
N TRP A 105 -0.91 -9.30 3.89
CA TRP A 105 -2.19 -9.79 3.39
C TRP A 105 -2.11 -11.16 2.72
N GLU A 106 -0.92 -11.69 2.45
CA GLU A 106 -0.73 -13.01 1.82
C GLU A 106 -0.81 -14.16 2.83
N GLU A 107 -0.76 -13.86 4.13
CA GLU A 107 -0.80 -14.88 5.19
C GLU A 107 -2.24 -15.19 5.63
N GLU A 108 -3.06 -14.16 5.80
CA GLU A 108 -4.47 -14.31 6.20
C GLU A 108 -5.27 -15.10 5.15
N GLN A 109 -4.98 -14.89 3.87
CA GLN A 109 -5.55 -15.66 2.75
C GLN A 109 -5.18 -17.16 2.80
N ALA A 110 -4.02 -17.53 3.36
CA ALA A 110 -3.61 -18.93 3.44
C ALA A 110 -4.42 -19.70 4.51
N GLY A 111 -4.79 -19.01 5.60
CA GLY A 111 -5.61 -19.56 6.68
C GLY A 111 -7.06 -19.83 6.27
N ASP A 112 -7.71 -18.88 5.59
CA ASP A 112 -9.13 -19.00 5.22
C ASP A 112 -9.40 -19.87 3.98
N ARG A 113 -8.42 -20.01 3.08
CA ARG A 113 -8.47 -21.06 2.03
C ARG A 113 -8.66 -22.45 2.62
N LEU A 114 -8.13 -22.70 3.81
CA LEU A 114 -8.34 -23.96 4.53
C LEU A 114 -9.77 -24.09 5.06
N GLY A 115 -10.49 -23.00 5.31
CA GLY A 115 -11.89 -22.99 5.73
C GLY A 115 -12.85 -23.43 4.61
N TRP A 116 -12.66 -22.93 3.38
CA TRP A 116 -13.41 -23.39 2.21
C TRP A 116 -12.99 -24.82 1.81
N SER A 117 -11.69 -25.15 1.89
CA SER A 117 -11.18 -26.51 1.64
C SER A 117 -11.54 -27.55 2.70
N ARG A 118 -11.81 -27.14 3.95
CA ARG A 118 -12.40 -28.01 5.00
C ARG A 118 -13.90 -28.24 4.81
N GLY A 119 -14.52 -27.59 3.82
CA GLY A 119 -15.93 -27.73 3.51
C GLY A 119 -16.32 -29.18 3.25
N ASP A 120 -17.47 -29.57 3.79
CA ASP A 120 -18.16 -30.81 3.46
C ASP A 120 -18.24 -30.97 1.93
N THR A 121 -17.70 -32.06 1.41
CA THR A 121 -17.73 -32.39 -0.03
C THR A 121 -19.16 -32.36 -0.61
N THR A 122 -20.18 -32.52 0.25
CA THR A 122 -21.59 -32.44 -0.11
C THR A 122 -22.01 -31.03 -0.49
N PHE A 123 -21.65 -30.02 0.30
CA PHE A 123 -21.97 -28.62 0.01
C PHE A 123 -21.37 -28.17 -1.33
N LEU A 124 -20.09 -28.48 -1.55
CA LEU A 124 -19.39 -28.14 -2.80
C LEU A 124 -20.03 -28.80 -4.03
N LYS A 125 -20.49 -30.05 -3.92
CA LYS A 125 -21.21 -30.72 -5.01
C LYS A 125 -22.54 -30.03 -5.32
N LYS A 126 -23.28 -29.59 -4.31
CA LYS A 126 -24.54 -28.86 -4.49
C LYS A 126 -24.32 -27.49 -5.13
N ILE A 127 -23.30 -26.74 -4.67
CA ILE A 127 -22.91 -25.48 -5.30
C ILE A 127 -22.57 -25.66 -6.78
N ARG A 128 -21.71 -26.64 -7.13
CA ARG A 128 -21.40 -26.90 -8.54
C ARG A 128 -22.65 -27.21 -9.36
N ARG A 129 -23.58 -27.99 -8.82
CA ARG A 129 -24.86 -28.27 -9.49
C ARG A 129 -25.69 -26.99 -9.69
N ALA A 130 -25.73 -26.10 -8.71
CA ALA A 130 -26.41 -24.81 -8.83
C ALA A 130 -25.75 -23.92 -9.90
N GLU A 131 -24.41 -23.85 -9.91
CA GLU A 131 -23.62 -23.13 -10.91
C GLU A 131 -23.80 -23.71 -12.32
N GLU A 132 -23.89 -25.03 -12.47
CA GLU A 132 -24.18 -25.69 -13.75
C GLU A 132 -25.57 -25.28 -14.28
N GLU A 133 -26.59 -25.27 -13.42
CA GLU A 133 -27.93 -24.80 -13.82
C GLU A 133 -27.93 -23.30 -14.17
N GLU A 134 -27.19 -22.47 -13.42
CA GLU A 134 -27.07 -21.02 -13.67
C GLU A 134 -26.30 -20.69 -14.96
N PHE A 135 -25.07 -21.18 -15.09
CA PHE A 135 -24.13 -20.72 -16.10
C PHE A 135 -24.16 -21.56 -17.36
N ALA A 136 -24.24 -22.88 -17.25
CA ALA A 136 -24.22 -23.77 -18.42
C ALA A 136 -25.61 -23.92 -19.04
N ARG A 137 -26.66 -23.97 -18.22
CA ARG A 137 -28.04 -24.26 -18.69
C ARG A 137 -28.97 -23.05 -18.68
N SER A 138 -28.57 -21.94 -18.06
CA SER A 138 -29.40 -20.73 -17.90
C SER A 138 -30.79 -21.00 -17.30
N ARG A 139 -30.90 -22.03 -16.45
CA ARG A 139 -32.14 -22.43 -15.77
C ARG A 139 -32.19 -21.75 -14.40
N PHE A 140 -32.47 -20.45 -14.41
CA PHE A 140 -32.35 -19.61 -13.22
C PHE A 140 -33.30 -20.02 -12.08
N ASP A 141 -34.53 -20.45 -12.38
CA ASP A 141 -35.45 -20.92 -11.32
C ASP A 141 -34.92 -22.18 -10.62
N GLN A 142 -34.31 -23.10 -11.37
CA GLN A 142 -33.71 -24.30 -10.80
C GLN A 142 -32.47 -23.96 -9.97
N ALA A 143 -31.66 -23.00 -10.43
CA ALA A 143 -30.51 -22.50 -9.69
C ALA A 143 -30.94 -21.78 -8.39
N ASP A 144 -32.01 -20.99 -8.40
CA ASP A 144 -32.56 -20.32 -7.19
C ASP A 144 -32.94 -21.36 -6.12
N ILE A 145 -33.65 -22.42 -6.52
CA ILE A 145 -34.01 -23.53 -5.61
C ILE A 145 -32.75 -24.15 -5.01
N LEU A 146 -31.77 -24.50 -5.84
CA LEU A 146 -30.53 -25.15 -5.39
C LEU A 146 -29.70 -24.24 -4.47
N TYR A 147 -29.56 -22.95 -4.79
CA TYR A 147 -28.85 -22.02 -3.91
C TYR A 147 -29.58 -21.79 -2.58
N ARG A 148 -30.92 -21.78 -2.58
CA ARG A 148 -31.69 -21.72 -1.33
C ARG A 148 -31.46 -22.95 -0.46
N GLU A 149 -31.48 -24.16 -1.04
CA GLU A 149 -31.14 -25.40 -0.32
C GLU A 149 -29.71 -25.35 0.24
N CYS A 150 -28.74 -24.86 -0.55
CA CYS A 150 -27.38 -24.64 -0.08
C CYS A 150 -27.30 -23.68 1.11
N MET A 151 -28.09 -22.60 1.11
CA MET A 151 -28.13 -21.66 2.23
C MET A 151 -28.70 -22.27 3.50
N GLU A 152 -29.70 -23.15 3.39
CA GLU A 152 -30.35 -23.81 4.52
C GLU A 152 -29.45 -24.88 5.17
N GLU A 153 -28.64 -25.55 4.35
CA GLU A 153 -27.72 -26.60 4.81
C GLU A 153 -26.30 -26.11 5.12
N ALA A 154 -26.01 -24.82 4.90
CA ALA A 154 -24.71 -24.23 5.16
C ALA A 154 -24.32 -24.37 6.63
N GLN A 155 -23.15 -24.93 6.88
CA GLN A 155 -22.62 -25.13 8.25
C GLN A 155 -21.74 -23.96 8.70
N GLN A 156 -21.26 -23.16 7.75
CA GLN A 156 -20.37 -22.04 7.99
C GLN A 156 -20.99 -20.73 7.48
N PRO A 157 -20.75 -19.60 8.16
CA PRO A 157 -21.22 -18.29 7.70
C PRO A 157 -20.74 -17.94 6.28
N THR A 158 -19.52 -18.33 5.92
CA THR A 158 -18.94 -18.13 4.57
C THR A 158 -19.72 -18.88 3.49
N GLN A 159 -20.10 -20.12 3.75
CA GLN A 159 -20.94 -20.93 2.86
C GLN A 159 -22.31 -20.28 2.64
N GLN A 160 -22.92 -19.80 3.73
CA GLN A 160 -24.22 -19.13 3.68
C GLN A 160 -24.14 -17.80 2.91
N ALA A 161 -23.10 -17.00 3.14
CA ALA A 161 -22.89 -15.73 2.44
C ALA A 161 -22.64 -15.95 0.94
N TYR A 162 -21.82 -16.93 0.57
CA TYR A 162 -21.58 -17.30 -0.83
C TYR A 162 -22.88 -17.72 -1.54
N ALA A 163 -23.65 -18.62 -0.92
CA ALA A 163 -24.90 -19.10 -1.49
C ALA A 163 -25.95 -17.98 -1.60
N ARG A 164 -26.02 -17.07 -0.61
CA ARG A 164 -26.89 -15.88 -0.65
C ARG A 164 -26.53 -14.92 -1.78
N LEU A 165 -25.24 -14.60 -1.93
CA LEU A 165 -24.76 -13.72 -3.00
C LEU A 165 -25.06 -14.32 -4.38
N SER A 166 -24.85 -15.63 -4.54
CA SER A 166 -25.10 -16.35 -5.79
C SER A 166 -26.60 -16.43 -6.10
N ARG A 167 -27.43 -16.69 -5.10
CA ARG A 167 -28.89 -16.64 -5.22
C ARG A 167 -29.38 -15.26 -5.65
N ALA A 168 -28.87 -14.18 -5.03
CA ALA A 168 -29.21 -12.81 -5.39
C ALA A 168 -28.94 -12.53 -6.88
N ARG A 169 -27.78 -12.96 -7.37
CA ARG A 169 -27.40 -12.85 -8.79
C ARG A 169 -28.35 -13.61 -9.70
N VAL A 170 -28.70 -14.85 -9.36
CA VAL A 170 -29.65 -15.67 -10.12
C VAL A 170 -31.02 -15.02 -10.18
N LEU A 171 -31.53 -14.48 -9.07
CA LEU A 171 -32.82 -13.81 -9.01
C LEU A 171 -32.88 -12.60 -9.96
N VAL A 172 -31.83 -11.78 -9.98
CA VAL A 172 -31.72 -10.67 -10.93
C VAL A 172 -31.71 -11.18 -12.38
N ARG A 173 -30.94 -12.23 -12.68
CA ARG A 173 -30.90 -12.84 -14.03
C ARG A 173 -32.22 -13.49 -14.44
N ALA A 174 -33.02 -13.95 -13.48
CA ALA A 174 -34.38 -14.44 -13.67
C ALA A 174 -35.42 -13.31 -13.82
N ASN A 175 -34.99 -12.05 -13.91
CA ASN A 175 -35.85 -10.86 -13.96
C ASN A 175 -36.68 -10.63 -12.67
N ARG A 176 -36.30 -11.27 -11.56
CA ARG A 176 -36.88 -11.07 -10.21
C ARG A 176 -36.03 -10.07 -9.43
N VAL A 177 -35.93 -8.86 -9.99
CA VAL A 177 -34.95 -7.84 -9.55
C VAL A 177 -35.14 -7.44 -8.09
N ASP A 178 -36.37 -7.17 -7.65
CA ASP A 178 -36.65 -6.74 -6.28
C ASP A 178 -36.23 -7.79 -5.23
N GLU A 179 -36.45 -9.07 -5.53
CA GLU A 179 -36.03 -10.18 -4.67
C GLU A 179 -34.50 -10.32 -4.65
N GLY A 180 -33.85 -10.20 -5.81
CA GLY A 180 -32.40 -10.20 -5.91
C GLY A 180 -31.75 -9.04 -5.12
N LEU A 181 -32.28 -7.82 -5.26
CA LEU A 181 -31.84 -6.66 -4.48
C LEU A 181 -32.08 -6.86 -2.98
N ALA A 182 -33.19 -7.49 -2.57
CA ALA A 182 -33.42 -7.82 -1.18
C ALA A 182 -32.36 -8.79 -0.62
N GLU A 183 -31.94 -9.80 -1.40
CA GLU A 183 -30.85 -10.71 -1.00
C GLU A 183 -29.48 -10.01 -0.99
N TYR A 184 -29.22 -9.07 -1.92
CA TYR A 184 -28.02 -8.25 -1.86
C TYR A 184 -27.98 -7.36 -0.61
N ARG A 185 -29.09 -6.71 -0.24
CA ARG A 185 -29.16 -5.92 1.01
C ARG A 185 -28.84 -6.78 2.24
N LYS A 186 -29.40 -8.00 2.32
CA LYS A 186 -29.08 -8.95 3.38
C LYS A 186 -27.61 -9.42 3.35
N THR A 187 -26.96 -9.39 2.20
CA THR A 187 -25.54 -9.74 2.05
C THR A 187 -24.64 -8.54 2.41
N LEU A 188 -25.11 -7.31 2.17
CA LEU A 188 -24.44 -6.09 2.60
C LEU A 188 -24.31 -6.00 4.12
N ASP A 189 -25.30 -6.55 4.85
CA ASP A 189 -25.32 -6.59 6.32
C ASP A 189 -24.50 -7.76 6.92
N VAL A 190 -23.83 -8.58 6.09
CA VAL A 190 -22.93 -9.65 6.54
C VAL A 190 -21.66 -9.03 7.11
N ASP A 191 -21.16 -9.60 8.21
CA ASP A 191 -19.90 -9.17 8.84
C ASP A 191 -18.75 -9.16 7.83
N PRO A 192 -17.97 -8.06 7.70
CA PRO A 192 -16.83 -7.98 6.79
C PRO A 192 -15.76 -9.06 7.01
N ALA A 193 -15.66 -9.64 8.21
CA ALA A 193 -14.78 -10.78 8.47
C ALA A 193 -15.19 -12.05 7.70
N ILE A 194 -16.42 -12.11 7.16
CA ILE A 194 -16.89 -13.21 6.32
C ILE A 194 -16.51 -12.89 4.87
N ALA A 195 -15.37 -13.42 4.47
CA ALA A 195 -14.75 -13.20 3.17
C ALA A 195 -14.69 -14.47 2.30
N ASP A 196 -14.39 -14.28 1.02
CA ASP A 196 -14.13 -15.36 0.07
C ASP A 196 -12.70 -15.92 0.17
N GLU A 197 -12.35 -16.89 -0.68
CA GLU A 197 -11.02 -17.51 -0.78
C GLU A 197 -9.87 -16.51 -1.09
N GLY A 198 -10.21 -15.34 -1.61
CA GLY A 198 -9.29 -14.24 -1.87
C GLY A 198 -9.17 -13.26 -0.70
N GLY A 199 -9.91 -13.49 0.38
CA GLY A 199 -10.00 -12.58 1.52
C GLY A 199 -10.84 -11.34 1.22
N ILE A 200 -11.74 -11.39 0.22
CA ILE A 200 -12.62 -10.26 -0.12
C ILE A 200 -13.96 -10.44 0.61
N PRO A 201 -14.39 -9.48 1.44
CA PRO A 201 -15.67 -9.53 2.13
C PRO A 201 -16.87 -9.66 1.17
N PHE A 202 -17.80 -10.57 1.46
CA PHE A 202 -18.99 -10.77 0.60
C PHE A 202 -19.87 -9.52 0.50
N CYS A 203 -19.89 -8.69 1.55
CA CYS A 203 -20.63 -7.43 1.58
C CYS A 203 -20.14 -6.43 0.51
N LEU A 204 -18.86 -6.46 0.10
CA LEU A 204 -18.34 -5.59 -0.97
C LEU A 204 -18.86 -5.98 -2.35
N TYR A 205 -19.02 -7.28 -2.63
CA TYR A 205 -19.67 -7.74 -3.86
C TYR A 205 -21.15 -7.33 -3.91
N ALA A 206 -21.84 -7.41 -2.77
CA ALA A 206 -23.22 -6.95 -2.67
C ALA A 206 -23.33 -5.43 -2.86
N ALA A 207 -22.39 -4.66 -2.29
CA ALA A 207 -22.31 -3.21 -2.48
C ALA A 207 -22.17 -2.85 -3.96
N ALA A 208 -21.29 -3.52 -4.70
CA ALA A 208 -21.13 -3.29 -6.15
C ALA A 208 -22.46 -3.47 -6.90
N ARG A 209 -23.18 -4.55 -6.61
CA ARG A 209 -24.46 -4.87 -7.27
C ARG A 209 -25.59 -3.91 -6.88
N LEU A 210 -25.61 -3.44 -5.63
CA LEU A 210 -26.57 -2.44 -5.17
C LEU A 210 -26.32 -1.06 -5.80
N LEU A 211 -25.05 -0.67 -5.99
CA LEU A 211 -24.71 0.56 -6.71
C LEU A 211 -25.14 0.53 -8.17
N GLU A 212 -24.93 -0.60 -8.87
CA GLU A 212 -25.42 -0.80 -10.24
C GLU A 212 -26.94 -0.60 -10.32
N GLY A 213 -27.67 -1.03 -9.28
CA GLY A 213 -29.13 -0.84 -9.14
C GLY A 213 -29.56 0.53 -8.59
N GLY A 214 -28.61 1.41 -8.29
CA GLY A 214 -28.87 2.74 -7.73
C GLY A 214 -29.47 2.74 -6.31
N ASP A 215 -29.08 1.76 -5.49
CA ASP A 215 -29.67 1.49 -4.18
C ASP A 215 -28.61 1.47 -3.04
N ALA A 216 -29.10 1.59 -1.81
CA ALA A 216 -28.34 1.42 -0.56
C ALA A 216 -27.12 2.33 -0.37
N TYR A 217 -27.06 3.47 -1.06
CA TYR A 217 -25.95 4.43 -1.01
C TYR A 217 -25.42 4.66 0.40
N ASP A 218 -26.23 5.17 1.33
CA ASP A 218 -25.76 5.49 2.69
C ASP A 218 -25.21 4.30 3.47
N ARG A 219 -25.73 3.08 3.23
CA ARG A 219 -25.22 1.87 3.88
C ARG A 219 -23.86 1.49 3.32
N ILE A 220 -23.70 1.60 2.00
CA ILE A 220 -22.43 1.33 1.32
C ILE A 220 -21.39 2.35 1.76
N ILE A 221 -21.73 3.63 1.86
CA ILE A 221 -20.82 4.68 2.35
C ILE A 221 -20.29 4.30 3.75
N ARG A 222 -21.18 3.94 4.68
CA ARG A 222 -20.77 3.51 6.03
C ARG A 222 -19.89 2.26 6.03
N LEU A 223 -20.21 1.27 5.19
CA LEU A 223 -19.37 0.08 5.02
C LEU A 223 -17.96 0.47 4.58
N LEU A 224 -17.83 1.33 3.55
CA LEU A 224 -16.54 1.77 3.04
C LEU A 224 -15.75 2.57 4.09
N GLU A 225 -16.41 3.40 4.89
CA GLU A 225 -15.77 4.09 6.01
C GLU A 225 -15.19 3.10 7.01
N THR A 226 -15.98 2.10 7.44
CA THR A 226 -15.54 1.05 8.36
C THR A 226 -14.34 0.27 7.82
N GLU A 227 -14.39 -0.22 6.58
CA GLU A 227 -13.29 -0.97 5.96
C GLU A 227 -12.01 -0.13 5.82
N LEU A 228 -12.16 1.15 5.48
CA LEU A 228 -11.04 2.07 5.37
C LEU A 228 -10.47 2.48 6.73
N ASP A 229 -11.24 2.37 7.83
CA ASP A 229 -10.81 2.70 9.20
C ASP A 229 -10.17 1.50 9.89
N ALA A 230 -10.44 0.29 9.40
CA ALA A 230 -9.87 -0.93 9.94
C ALA A 230 -8.32 -0.90 9.89
N PRO A 231 -7.62 -1.14 11.01
CA PRO A 231 -6.17 -0.96 11.12
C PRO A 231 -5.39 -2.18 10.61
N HIS A 232 -5.75 -2.69 9.43
CA HIS A 232 -5.06 -3.80 8.75
C HIS A 232 -4.79 -3.47 7.28
N TRP A 233 -3.90 -4.24 6.65
CA TRP A 233 -3.75 -4.15 5.20
C TRP A 233 -4.94 -4.80 4.50
N LEU A 234 -5.39 -4.13 3.45
CA LEU A 234 -6.33 -4.68 2.50
C LEU A 234 -5.55 -5.45 1.42
N PRO A 235 -5.98 -6.68 1.06
CA PRO A 235 -5.53 -7.36 -0.13
C PRO A 235 -5.64 -6.48 -1.38
N PRO A 236 -4.76 -6.67 -2.38
CA PRO A 236 -4.78 -5.86 -3.60
C PRO A 236 -6.12 -5.82 -4.31
N VAL A 237 -6.78 -6.96 -4.43
CA VAL A 237 -8.07 -7.05 -5.13
C VAL A 237 -9.15 -6.28 -4.38
N GLU A 238 -9.17 -6.38 -3.05
CA GLU A 238 -10.09 -5.63 -2.20
C GLU A 238 -9.86 -4.12 -2.28
N THR A 239 -8.60 -3.67 -2.21
CA THR A 239 -8.25 -2.25 -2.35
C THR A 239 -8.76 -1.67 -3.67
N TYR A 240 -8.58 -2.40 -4.78
CA TYR A 240 -9.07 -1.94 -6.08
C TYR A 240 -10.59 -1.99 -6.19
N LEU A 241 -11.24 -3.01 -5.61
CA LEU A 241 -12.70 -3.07 -5.54
C LEU A 241 -13.28 -1.87 -4.78
N ILE A 242 -12.75 -1.56 -3.60
CA ILE A 242 -13.16 -0.39 -2.80
C ILE A 242 -12.92 0.92 -3.58
N ARG A 243 -11.79 1.06 -4.27
CA ARG A 243 -11.53 2.23 -5.12
C ARG A 243 -12.62 2.37 -6.18
N ASP A 244 -12.96 1.30 -6.88
CA ASP A 244 -13.94 1.33 -7.96
C ASP A 244 -15.36 1.63 -7.43
N LEU A 245 -15.70 1.12 -6.23
CA LEU A 245 -16.95 1.48 -5.54
C LEU A 245 -17.01 2.97 -5.19
N VAL A 246 -15.93 3.53 -4.66
CA VAL A 246 -15.83 4.97 -4.32
C VAL A 246 -15.97 5.84 -5.58
N GLU A 247 -15.31 5.48 -6.67
CA GLU A 247 -15.40 6.22 -7.94
C GLU A 247 -16.81 6.11 -8.55
N THR A 248 -17.44 4.94 -8.48
CA THR A 248 -18.83 4.73 -8.93
C THR A 248 -19.79 5.61 -8.11
N LEU A 249 -19.64 5.66 -6.79
CA LEU A 249 -20.43 6.51 -5.91
C LEU A 249 -20.32 7.99 -6.29
N LEU A 250 -19.11 8.49 -6.54
CA LEU A 250 -18.87 9.88 -6.95
C LEU A 250 -19.54 10.21 -8.29
N GLN A 251 -19.56 9.25 -9.22
CA GLN A 251 -20.23 9.40 -10.51
C GLN A 251 -21.75 9.45 -10.37
N SER A 252 -22.33 8.78 -9.37
CA SER A 252 -23.76 8.82 -9.04
C SER A 252 -24.25 10.16 -8.47
N GLY A 253 -23.34 11.15 -8.31
CA GLY A 253 -23.58 12.60 -8.23
C GLY A 253 -24.84 13.07 -7.48
N PRO A 254 -25.99 13.24 -8.17
CA PRO A 254 -27.23 13.74 -7.56
C PRO A 254 -27.77 12.87 -6.41
N ALA A 255 -27.49 11.57 -6.39
CA ALA A 255 -27.98 10.65 -5.35
C ALA A 255 -27.22 10.78 -4.01
N LEU A 256 -26.04 11.40 -4.01
CA LEU A 256 -25.18 11.50 -2.83
C LEU A 256 -25.65 12.58 -1.84
N GLY A 257 -26.34 13.63 -2.30
CA GLY A 257 -26.82 14.72 -1.45
C GLY A 257 -25.77 15.22 -0.43
N ALA A 258 -26.07 15.03 0.87
CA ALA A 258 -25.22 15.42 1.99
C ALA A 258 -24.00 14.51 2.22
N SER A 259 -23.98 13.30 1.64
CA SER A 259 -22.94 12.28 1.85
C SER A 259 -21.73 12.45 0.91
N ARG A 260 -21.75 13.44 0.02
CA ARG A 260 -20.65 13.71 -0.92
C ARG A 260 -19.30 13.99 -0.25
N PRO A 261 -19.19 14.84 0.80
CA PRO A 261 -17.89 15.07 1.46
C PRO A 261 -17.32 13.80 2.10
N ALA A 262 -18.18 12.92 2.64
CA ALA A 262 -17.76 11.65 3.22
C ALA A 262 -17.11 10.73 2.16
N ILE A 263 -17.69 10.68 0.96
CA ILE A 263 -17.13 9.91 -0.15
C ILE A 263 -15.87 10.53 -0.74
N GLU A 264 -15.77 11.85 -0.80
CA GLU A 264 -14.50 12.51 -1.16
C GLU A 264 -13.39 12.19 -0.14
N ALA A 265 -13.72 12.11 1.16
CA ALA A 265 -12.78 11.68 2.19
C ALA A 265 -12.38 10.19 2.01
N CYS A 266 -13.34 9.31 1.73
CA CYS A 266 -13.07 7.91 1.40
C CYS A 266 -12.12 7.79 0.20
N ARG A 267 -12.32 8.61 -0.84
CA ARG A 267 -11.45 8.66 -2.03
C ARG A 267 -10.00 8.98 -1.68
N GLN A 268 -9.76 10.00 -0.85
CA GLN A 268 -8.39 10.33 -0.45
C GLN A 268 -7.72 9.19 0.34
N ARG A 269 -8.48 8.56 1.23
CA ARG A 269 -8.01 7.44 2.06
C ARG A 269 -7.68 6.21 1.22
N ILE A 270 -8.55 5.81 0.29
CA ILE A 270 -8.28 4.65 -0.57
C ILE A 270 -7.10 4.90 -1.52
N LEU A 271 -6.96 6.11 -2.09
CA LEU A 271 -5.79 6.44 -2.92
C LEU A 271 -4.48 6.37 -2.11
N ALA A 272 -4.49 6.80 -0.85
CA ALA A 272 -3.35 6.64 0.04
C ALA A 272 -3.04 5.16 0.32
N ARG A 273 -4.06 4.30 0.51
CA ARG A 273 -3.89 2.85 0.67
C ARG A 273 -3.33 2.19 -0.60
N VAL A 274 -3.85 2.53 -1.79
CA VAL A 274 -3.33 2.07 -3.09
C VAL A 274 -1.84 2.41 -3.21
N SER A 275 -1.47 3.67 -2.96
CA SER A 275 -0.06 4.10 -3.06
C SER A 275 0.86 3.34 -2.10
N ARG A 276 0.41 3.09 -0.86
CA ARG A 276 1.18 2.28 0.11
C ARG A 276 1.33 0.83 -0.37
N GLN A 277 0.27 0.25 -0.91
CA GLN A 277 0.27 -1.12 -1.41
C GLN A 277 1.20 -1.29 -2.62
N GLU A 278 1.18 -0.37 -3.57
CA GLU A 278 2.09 -0.38 -4.72
C GLU A 278 3.56 -0.31 -4.30
N LYS A 279 3.87 0.52 -3.29
CA LYS A 279 5.22 0.58 -2.71
C LYS A 279 5.61 -0.75 -2.06
N ALA A 280 4.71 -1.38 -1.31
CA ALA A 280 4.96 -2.67 -0.69
C ALA A 280 5.19 -3.80 -1.72
N LEU A 281 4.37 -3.84 -2.78
CA LEU A 281 4.57 -4.77 -3.91
C LEU A 281 5.89 -4.52 -4.64
N LYS A 282 6.32 -3.26 -4.76
CA LYS A 282 7.63 -2.94 -5.32
C LYS A 282 8.75 -3.48 -4.44
N VAL A 283 8.68 -3.29 -3.12
CA VAL A 283 9.66 -3.84 -2.16
C VAL A 283 9.73 -5.37 -2.26
N GLN A 284 8.59 -6.05 -2.38
CA GLN A 284 8.55 -7.50 -2.56
C GLN A 284 9.28 -7.95 -3.83
N ARG A 285 9.05 -7.28 -4.97
CA ARG A 285 9.73 -7.58 -6.23
C ARG A 285 11.24 -7.32 -6.17
N ASP A 286 11.64 -6.26 -5.48
CA ASP A 286 13.04 -5.87 -5.36
C ASP A 286 13.76 -6.64 -4.23
N PHE A 287 13.03 -7.38 -3.39
CA PHE A 287 13.56 -8.04 -2.19
C PHE A 287 14.73 -9.00 -2.46
N PRO A 288 14.73 -9.85 -3.51
CA PRO A 288 15.89 -10.73 -3.78
C PRO A 288 17.19 -9.95 -4.01
N ILE A 289 17.10 -8.76 -4.61
CA ILE A 289 18.26 -7.88 -4.83
C ILE A 289 18.72 -7.27 -3.51
N LEU A 290 17.77 -6.87 -2.66
CA LEU A 290 18.05 -6.28 -1.36
C LEU A 290 18.62 -7.29 -0.35
N ALA A 291 18.20 -8.55 -0.45
CA ALA A 291 18.65 -9.64 0.43
C ALA A 291 20.05 -10.16 0.08
N ALA A 292 20.56 -9.86 -1.12
CA ALA A 292 21.88 -10.26 -1.58
C ALA A 292 23.02 -9.29 -1.20
N VAL A 293 22.69 -8.17 -0.53
CA VAL A 293 23.63 -7.12 -0.06
C VAL A 293 23.93 -7.31 1.43
#